data_AF-A0A1M6MAQ2-F1
#
_entry.id   AF-A0A1M6MAQ2-F1
#
_cell.length_a   1.000
_cell.length_b   1.000
_cell.length_c   1.000
_cell.angle_alpha   90.00
_cell.angle_beta   90.00
_cell.angle_gamma   90.00
#
_symmetry.space_group_name_H-M   'P 1'
#
loop_
_entity.id
_entity.type
_entity.pdbx_description
1 polymer ?
#
loop_
_entity_poly.entity_id
_entity_poly.type
_entity_poly.pdbx_seq_one_letter_code
_entity_poly.pdbx_strand_id
1 'polypeptide(L)'
;MKKEELDNLILTCDKFINRYLLRGTAFVEYVCFQYGKYNAFISGEPDAHFISDFQYFVFTKSTKSLKAIRMLLHQGYMEDVMILLRTMFEGYLASRYIDENYDAKLLNDFIFVPQLIAHRKVIYQDGVAIDRVNNEIIEFIQRDPSKLKLGKDKSYFTDLYAYMCNYAHCNFSILACYIDEHGAFTCSKETNALLVRVLVLFVYTKIFENVVIVEGEDFLDERTEKECYKLVKDATLFTYKQLEYFSKYNSDVNEELNKHMKNMFKDMKNSLKEEVGSANKDFLKEM
;
A
#
# COMPACT_ATOMS: atom_id res chain seq x y z
N MET A 1 -15.54 10.48 -20.60
CA MET A 1 -16.19 9.21 -20.23
C MET A 1 -17.66 9.51 -19.98
N LYS A 2 -18.60 8.67 -20.42
CA LYS A 2 -20.02 8.89 -20.12
C LYS A 2 -20.27 8.59 -18.63
N LYS A 3 -21.26 9.24 -18.01
CA LYS A 3 -21.56 9.03 -16.57
C LYS A 3 -21.84 7.56 -16.23
N GLU A 4 -22.64 6.89 -17.05
CA GLU A 4 -22.96 5.46 -16.88
C GLU A 4 -21.72 4.55 -16.97
N GLU A 5 -20.76 4.90 -17.83
CA GLU A 5 -19.50 4.16 -17.96
C GLU A 5 -18.62 4.35 -16.70
N LEU A 6 -18.56 5.57 -16.17
CA LEU A 6 -17.88 5.89 -14.93
C LEU A 6 -18.48 5.11 -13.74
N ASP A 7 -19.81 5.11 -13.61
CA ASP A 7 -20.52 4.42 -12.54
C ASP A 7 -20.26 2.90 -12.60
N ASN A 8 -20.25 2.32 -13.80
CA ASN A 8 -19.91 0.90 -13.99
C ASN A 8 -18.47 0.56 -13.59
N LEU A 9 -17.51 1.46 -13.88
CA LEU A 9 -16.12 1.28 -13.45
C LEU A 9 -15.98 1.39 -11.93
N ILE A 10 -16.68 2.33 -11.30
CA ILE A 10 -16.73 2.49 -9.83
C ILE A 10 -17.28 1.21 -9.18
N LEU A 11 -18.40 0.68 -9.68
CA LEU A 11 -18.98 -0.57 -9.19
C LEU A 11 -18.01 -1.75 -9.36
N THR A 12 -17.23 -1.76 -10.43
CA THR A 12 -16.22 -2.80 -10.66
C THR A 12 -15.08 -2.69 -9.65
N CYS A 13 -14.60 -1.47 -9.35
CA CYS A 13 -13.62 -1.27 -8.29
C CYS A 13 -14.13 -1.76 -6.94
N ASP A 14 -15.35 -1.39 -6.56
CA ASP A 14 -15.94 -1.77 -5.28
C ASP A 14 -16.10 -3.30 -5.16
N LYS A 15 -16.42 -3.99 -6.27
CA LYS A 15 -16.43 -5.46 -6.32
C LYS A 15 -15.04 -6.05 -6.01
N PHE A 16 -13.98 -5.52 -6.61
CA PHE A 16 -12.62 -5.98 -6.34
C PHE A 16 -12.20 -5.71 -4.89
N ILE A 17 -12.48 -4.50 -4.37
CA ILE A 17 -12.22 -4.15 -2.97
C ILE A 17 -12.93 -5.12 -2.02
N ASN A 18 -14.19 -5.44 -2.27
CA ASN A 18 -14.94 -6.40 -1.45
C ASN A 18 -14.37 -7.82 -1.53
N ARG A 19 -13.96 -8.28 -2.72
CA ARG A 19 -13.31 -9.59 -2.87
C ARG A 19 -11.97 -9.64 -2.12
N TYR A 20 -11.18 -8.59 -2.22
CA TYR A 20 -9.93 -8.44 -1.46
C TYR A 20 -10.16 -8.45 0.04
N LEU A 21 -11.17 -7.74 0.53
CA LEU A 21 -11.52 -7.74 1.95
C LEU A 21 -11.92 -9.11 2.46
N LEU A 22 -12.72 -9.85 1.67
CA LEU A 22 -13.11 -11.21 2.01
C LEU A 22 -11.89 -12.12 2.12
N ARG A 23 -11.03 -12.14 1.10
CA ARG A 23 -9.85 -13.02 1.06
C ARG A 23 -8.77 -12.61 2.05
N GLY A 24 -8.45 -11.32 2.11
CA GLY A 24 -7.46 -10.79 3.04
C GLY A 24 -7.87 -10.97 4.50
N THR A 25 -9.16 -10.79 4.83
CA THR A 25 -9.63 -11.10 6.20
C THR A 25 -9.49 -12.58 6.50
N ALA A 26 -9.93 -13.47 5.60
CA ALA A 26 -9.79 -14.91 5.81
C ALA A 26 -8.32 -15.30 6.02
N PHE A 27 -7.41 -14.86 5.12
CA PHE A 27 -5.98 -15.13 5.20
C PHE A 27 -5.38 -14.72 6.54
N VAL A 28 -5.73 -13.54 7.06
CA VAL A 28 -5.29 -13.08 8.38
C VAL A 28 -5.72 -14.03 9.49
N GLU A 29 -6.94 -14.53 9.45
CA GLU A 29 -7.50 -15.37 10.53
C GLU A 29 -6.91 -16.80 10.55
N TYR A 30 -6.46 -17.34 9.41
CA TYR A 30 -5.96 -18.73 9.34
C TYR A 30 -4.45 -18.88 9.13
N VAL A 31 -3.73 -17.89 8.55
CA VAL A 31 -2.28 -17.99 8.30
C VAL A 31 -1.46 -17.09 9.19
N CYS A 32 -1.88 -15.84 9.38
CA CYS A 32 -1.02 -14.82 9.98
C CYS A 32 -0.73 -15.12 11.46
N PHE A 33 0.44 -15.72 11.71
CA PHE A 33 0.94 -16.09 13.02
C PHE A 33 2.32 -15.47 13.27
N GLN A 34 2.69 -15.26 14.54
CA GLN A 34 3.98 -14.70 14.93
C GLN A 34 5.07 -15.78 14.95
N TYR A 35 5.38 -16.36 13.79
CA TYR A 35 6.37 -17.41 13.61
C TYR A 35 7.75 -16.99 14.13
N GLY A 36 8.20 -15.76 13.84
CA GLY A 36 9.47 -15.22 14.29
C GLY A 36 9.57 -15.15 15.81
N LYS A 37 8.54 -14.59 16.44
CA LYS A 37 8.46 -14.53 17.91
C LYS A 37 8.46 -15.92 18.55
N TYR A 38 7.67 -16.86 18.02
CA TYR A 38 7.59 -18.19 18.59
C TYR A 38 8.90 -18.98 18.40
N ASN A 39 9.52 -18.86 17.24
CA ASN A 39 10.81 -19.47 16.96
C ASN A 39 11.89 -18.92 17.89
N ALA A 40 11.97 -17.60 18.08
CA ALA A 40 12.92 -16.97 19.00
C ALA A 40 12.70 -17.37 20.46
N PHE A 41 11.46 -17.64 20.87
CA PHE A 41 11.18 -18.17 22.21
C PHE A 41 11.78 -19.57 22.42
N ILE A 42 11.87 -20.38 21.37
CA ILE A 42 12.44 -21.74 21.42
C ILE A 42 13.96 -21.72 21.24
N SER A 43 14.45 -20.99 20.23
CA SER A 43 15.87 -20.94 19.86
C SER A 43 16.69 -20.04 20.81
N GLY A 44 16.05 -19.08 21.47
CA GLY A 44 16.68 -18.06 22.28
C GLY A 44 17.13 -16.82 21.50
N GLU A 45 17.09 -16.84 20.17
CA GLU A 45 17.65 -15.77 19.32
C GLU A 45 16.69 -15.38 18.17
N PRO A 46 16.57 -14.09 17.85
CA PRO A 46 15.84 -13.64 16.66
C PRO A 46 16.46 -14.11 15.35
N ASP A 47 15.63 -14.43 14.36
CA ASP A 47 16.08 -14.82 13.02
C ASP A 47 15.13 -14.32 11.91
N ALA A 48 15.34 -14.82 10.69
CA ALA A 48 14.63 -14.39 9.49
C ALA A 48 13.12 -14.60 9.55
N HIS A 49 12.60 -15.47 10.43
CA HIS A 49 11.16 -15.66 10.57
C HIS A 49 10.43 -14.40 11.06
N PHE A 50 11.14 -13.44 11.66
CA PHE A 50 10.57 -12.13 11.98
C PHE A 50 10.21 -11.29 10.75
N ILE A 51 10.73 -11.60 9.56
CA ILE A 51 10.28 -11.01 8.30
C ILE A 51 8.79 -11.32 8.11
N SER A 52 8.40 -12.59 8.24
CA SER A 52 7.00 -13.01 8.14
C SER A 52 6.11 -12.32 9.19
N ASP A 53 6.58 -12.20 10.43
CA ASP A 53 5.85 -11.46 11.48
C ASP A 53 5.58 -10.00 11.06
N PHE A 54 6.58 -9.33 10.47
CA PHE A 54 6.44 -7.96 10.00
C PHE A 54 5.55 -7.85 8.76
N GLN A 55 5.71 -8.75 7.78
CA GLN A 55 4.86 -8.79 6.58
C GLN A 55 3.40 -9.06 6.95
N TYR A 56 3.12 -10.01 7.84
CA TYR A 56 1.78 -10.29 8.35
C TYR A 56 1.21 -9.13 9.18
N PHE A 57 2.04 -8.43 9.96
CA PHE A 57 1.62 -7.18 10.61
C PHE A 57 1.20 -6.12 9.58
N VAL A 58 2.02 -5.87 8.56
CA VAL A 58 1.72 -4.91 7.49
C VAL A 58 0.46 -5.31 6.75
N PHE A 59 0.31 -6.59 6.38
CA PHE A 59 -0.85 -7.11 5.69
C PHE A 59 -2.13 -6.99 6.52
N THR A 60 -2.07 -7.35 7.80
CA THR A 60 -3.19 -7.22 8.76
C THR A 60 -3.61 -5.77 8.93
N LYS A 61 -2.64 -4.87 9.16
CA LYS A 61 -2.88 -3.42 9.25
C LYS A 61 -3.52 -2.90 7.96
N SER A 62 -3.00 -3.30 6.80
CA SER A 62 -3.48 -2.86 5.49
C SER A 62 -4.89 -3.38 5.18
N THR A 63 -5.19 -4.62 5.56
CA THR A 63 -6.53 -5.21 5.45
C THR A 63 -7.54 -4.49 6.33
N LYS A 64 -7.14 -4.08 7.55
CA LYS A 64 -7.97 -3.24 8.41
C LYS A 64 -8.17 -1.83 7.82
N SER A 65 -7.12 -1.22 7.28
CA SER A 65 -7.22 0.06 6.56
C SER A 65 -8.14 -0.04 5.34
N LEU A 66 -8.10 -1.14 4.58
CA LEU A 66 -9.00 -1.36 3.45
C LEU A 66 -10.47 -1.41 3.89
N LYS A 67 -10.77 -1.97 5.09
CA LYS A 67 -12.13 -1.95 5.65
C LYS A 67 -12.62 -0.52 5.89
N ALA A 68 -11.75 0.33 6.45
CA ALA A 68 -12.05 1.75 6.66
C ALA A 68 -12.18 2.51 5.33
N ILE A 69 -11.25 2.30 4.39
CA ILE A 69 -11.30 2.87 3.04
C ILE A 69 -12.62 2.55 2.35
N ARG A 70 -13.09 1.30 2.39
CA ARG A 70 -14.40 0.93 1.81
C ARG A 70 -15.54 1.76 2.40
N MET A 71 -15.52 2.00 3.71
CA MET A 71 -16.55 2.83 4.36
C MET A 71 -16.47 4.28 3.91
N LEU A 72 -15.27 4.85 3.84
CA LEU A 72 -15.04 6.23 3.38
C LEU A 72 -15.44 6.42 1.92
N LEU A 73 -15.11 5.47 1.05
CA LEU A 73 -15.51 5.46 -0.36
C LEU A 73 -17.03 5.47 -0.53
N HIS A 74 -17.77 4.77 0.33
CA HIS A 74 -19.23 4.78 0.32
C HIS A 74 -19.83 6.11 0.81
N GLN A 75 -19.12 6.86 1.65
CA GLN A 75 -19.54 8.18 2.13
C GLN A 75 -19.07 9.33 1.22
N GLY A 76 -18.30 9.04 0.17
CA GLY A 76 -17.75 10.08 -0.72
C GLY A 76 -16.49 10.76 -0.19
N TYR A 77 -15.86 10.25 0.87
CA TYR A 77 -14.70 10.89 1.53
C TYR A 77 -13.37 10.49 0.89
N MET A 78 -13.13 11.02 -0.32
CA MET A 78 -12.00 10.64 -1.17
C MET A 78 -10.66 11.10 -0.62
N GLU A 79 -10.62 12.27 -0.01
CA GLU A 79 -9.44 12.87 0.57
C GLU A 79 -8.94 12.05 1.77
N ASP A 80 -9.85 11.61 2.66
CA ASP A 80 -9.51 10.73 3.79
C ASP A 80 -9.03 9.34 3.33
N VAL A 81 -9.56 8.82 2.21
CA VAL A 81 -9.07 7.58 1.62
C VAL A 81 -7.61 7.73 1.21
N MET A 82 -7.20 8.88 0.67
CA MET A 82 -5.80 9.12 0.26
C MET A 82 -4.84 9.14 1.45
N ILE A 83 -5.29 9.60 2.63
CA ILE A 83 -4.51 9.56 3.87
C ILE A 83 -4.25 8.11 4.29
N LEU A 84 -5.29 7.27 4.29
CA LEU A 84 -5.15 5.85 4.63
C LEU A 84 -4.37 5.07 3.57
N LEU A 85 -4.52 5.44 2.30
CA LEU A 85 -3.78 4.84 1.19
C LEU A 85 -2.28 5.12 1.31
N ARG A 86 -1.89 6.32 1.76
CA ARG A 86 -0.49 6.68 2.01
C ARG A 86 0.17 5.73 3.01
N THR A 87 -0.46 5.54 4.18
CA THR A 87 0.11 4.64 5.19
C THR A 87 0.14 3.18 4.74
N MET A 88 -0.82 2.77 3.91
CA MET A 88 -0.83 1.45 3.29
C MET A 88 0.33 1.28 2.31
N PHE A 89 0.59 2.28 1.46
CA PHE A 89 1.71 2.28 0.53
C PHE A 89 3.08 2.31 1.23
N GLU A 90 3.24 3.06 2.31
CA GLU A 90 4.45 3.02 3.14
C GLU A 90 4.68 1.62 3.74
N GLY A 91 3.60 0.97 4.19
CA GLY A 91 3.64 -0.41 4.66
C GLY A 91 4.11 -1.39 3.59
N TYR A 92 3.56 -1.30 2.37
CA TYR A 92 4.00 -2.08 1.22
C TYR A 92 5.51 -1.97 0.98
N LEU A 93 6.03 -0.74 0.91
CA LEU A 93 7.46 -0.51 0.64
C LEU A 93 8.33 -1.12 1.74
N ALA A 94 7.96 -0.94 3.01
CA ALA A 94 8.68 -1.53 4.13
C ALA A 94 8.65 -3.07 4.10
N SER A 95 7.47 -3.65 3.85
CA SER A 95 7.25 -5.11 3.78
C SER A 95 8.07 -5.77 2.68
N ARG A 96 8.14 -5.14 1.51
CA ARG A 96 8.96 -5.61 0.39
C ARG A 96 10.44 -5.42 0.66
N TYR A 97 10.81 -4.30 1.27
CA TYR A 97 12.21 -3.95 1.53
C TYR A 97 12.90 -4.91 2.50
N ILE A 98 12.26 -5.21 3.63
CA ILE A 98 12.83 -6.08 4.66
C ILE A 98 13.00 -7.52 4.16
N ASP A 99 12.15 -7.96 3.25
CA ASP A 99 12.16 -9.29 2.65
C ASP A 99 13.28 -9.41 1.60
N GLU A 100 13.29 -8.54 0.59
CA GLU A 100 14.27 -8.62 -0.51
C GLU A 100 15.70 -8.21 -0.10
N ASN A 101 15.88 -7.52 1.03
CA ASN A 101 17.20 -7.04 1.48
C ASN A 101 17.54 -7.53 2.89
N TYR A 102 17.00 -8.70 3.28
CA TYR A 102 17.15 -9.19 4.64
C TYR A 102 18.60 -9.12 5.15
N ASP A 103 18.74 -8.42 6.27
CA ASP A 103 19.91 -8.36 7.13
C ASP A 103 19.36 -8.38 8.57
N ALA A 104 19.99 -9.13 9.48
CA ALA A 104 19.57 -9.20 10.88
C ALA A 104 19.42 -7.81 11.53
N LYS A 105 20.23 -6.82 11.10
CA LYS A 105 20.12 -5.43 11.54
C LYS A 105 18.80 -4.77 11.15
N LEU A 106 18.18 -5.15 10.03
CA LEU A 106 16.88 -4.61 9.63
C LEU A 106 15.77 -5.01 10.61
N LEU A 107 15.90 -6.13 11.32
CA LEU A 107 14.93 -6.50 12.35
C LEU A 107 14.94 -5.47 13.50
N ASN A 108 16.11 -4.90 13.83
CA ASN A 108 16.19 -3.81 14.80
C ASN A 108 15.50 -2.55 14.28
N ASP A 109 15.75 -2.17 13.02
CA ASP A 109 15.18 -0.97 12.39
C ASP A 109 13.64 -1.04 12.27
N PHE A 110 13.08 -2.20 11.91
CA PHE A 110 11.64 -2.32 11.61
C PHE A 110 10.80 -2.85 12.77
N ILE A 111 11.38 -3.67 13.66
CA ILE A 111 10.61 -4.47 14.61
C ILE A 111 11.01 -4.14 16.05
N PHE A 112 12.27 -4.34 16.43
CA PHE A 112 12.66 -4.34 17.84
C PHE A 112 12.80 -2.94 18.43
N VAL A 113 13.59 -2.05 17.81
CA VAL A 113 13.78 -0.69 18.34
C VAL A 113 12.47 0.12 18.32
N PRO A 114 11.62 0.06 17.28
CA PRO A 114 10.30 0.69 17.32
C PRO A 114 9.43 0.24 18.51
N GLN A 115 9.47 -1.04 18.90
CA GLN A 115 8.79 -1.52 20.10
C GLN A 115 9.40 -0.95 21.38
N LEU A 116 10.72 -0.82 21.47
CA LEU A 116 11.39 -0.21 22.61
C LEU A 116 11.05 1.29 22.75
N ILE A 117 10.97 2.01 21.63
CA ILE A 117 10.53 3.40 21.58
C ILE A 117 9.08 3.51 22.09
N ALA A 118 8.18 2.66 21.60
CA ALA A 118 6.77 2.64 22.01
C ALA A 118 6.60 2.34 23.51
N HIS A 119 7.42 1.45 24.08
CA HIS A 119 7.45 1.17 25.52
C HIS A 119 8.22 2.20 26.34
N ARG A 120 8.68 3.30 25.72
CA ARG A 120 9.49 4.35 26.35
C ARG A 120 10.78 3.82 26.99
N LYS A 121 11.33 2.70 26.52
CA LYS A 121 12.66 2.22 26.91
C LYS A 121 13.76 2.96 26.15
N VAL A 122 13.45 3.43 24.93
CA VAL A 122 14.37 4.17 24.06
C VAL A 122 13.79 5.55 23.76
N ILE A 123 14.66 6.56 23.70
CA ILE A 123 14.37 7.89 23.16
C ILE A 123 14.92 7.94 21.75
N TYR A 124 14.11 8.37 20.79
CA TYR A 124 14.58 8.70 19.46
C TYR A 124 14.45 10.21 19.24
N GLN A 125 15.57 10.89 19.11
CA GLN A 125 15.62 12.34 18.92
C GLN A 125 16.79 12.70 17.99
N ASP A 126 16.53 13.61 17.05
CA ASP A 126 17.54 14.15 16.13
C ASP A 126 18.34 13.07 15.38
N GLY A 127 17.68 11.97 15.02
CA GLY A 127 18.29 10.87 14.29
C GLY A 127 18.99 9.81 15.15
N VAL A 128 19.02 9.97 16.48
CA VAL A 128 19.76 9.10 17.40
C VAL A 128 18.80 8.36 18.33
N ALA A 129 18.97 7.05 18.46
CA ALA A 129 18.29 6.23 19.47
C ALA A 129 19.17 6.07 20.71
N ILE A 130 18.60 6.33 21.89
CA ILE A 130 19.30 6.28 23.18
C ILE A 130 18.47 5.47 24.17
N ASP A 131 19.09 4.49 24.82
CA ASP A 131 18.48 3.75 25.93
C ASP A 131 18.28 4.67 27.15
N ARG A 132 17.10 4.65 27.75
CA ARG A 132 16.75 5.55 28.85
C ARG A 132 17.40 5.22 30.19
N VAL A 133 17.83 3.98 30.38
CA VAL A 133 18.35 3.47 31.65
C VAL A 133 19.85 3.75 31.75
N ASN A 134 20.60 3.38 30.71
CA ASN A 134 22.06 3.47 30.72
C ASN A 134 22.63 4.60 29.83
N ASN A 135 21.78 5.33 29.10
CA ASN A 135 22.17 6.38 28.14
C ASN A 135 23.09 5.89 27.01
N GLU A 136 23.06 4.60 26.68
CA GLU A 136 23.82 4.05 25.56
C GLU A 136 23.14 4.36 24.22
N ILE A 137 23.96 4.65 23.21
CA ILE A 137 23.49 4.83 21.83
C ILE A 137 23.16 3.46 21.24
N ILE A 138 21.95 3.33 20.72
CA ILE A 138 21.49 2.14 20.02
C ILE A 138 21.66 2.34 18.52
N GLU A 139 22.23 1.36 17.84
CA GLU A 139 22.26 1.32 16.38
C GLU A 139 20.82 1.17 15.86
N PHE A 140 20.27 2.25 15.31
CA PHE A 140 18.92 2.31 14.78
C PHE A 140 18.83 3.35 13.66
N ILE A 141 18.25 2.97 12.54
CA ILE A 141 17.99 3.88 11.42
C ILE A 141 16.49 3.94 11.19
N GLN A 142 15.86 5.08 11.49
CA GLN A 142 14.51 5.34 11.03
C GLN A 142 14.55 5.58 9.52
N ARG A 143 14.04 4.61 8.75
CA ARG A 143 14.09 4.66 7.29
C ARG A 143 12.95 5.50 6.73
N ASP A 144 13.29 6.50 5.95
CA ASP A 144 12.33 7.28 5.15
C ASP A 144 11.74 6.40 4.04
N PRO A 145 10.42 6.50 3.72
CA PRO A 145 9.79 5.71 2.65
C PRO A 145 10.51 5.80 1.30
N SER A 146 11.15 6.92 0.98
CA SER A 146 11.93 7.09 -0.24
C SER A 146 13.18 6.20 -0.30
N LYS A 147 13.69 5.70 0.83
CA LYS A 147 14.80 4.76 0.89
C LYS A 147 14.35 3.31 0.74
N LEU A 148 13.05 3.05 0.84
CA LEU A 148 12.47 1.70 0.83
C LEU A 148 11.99 1.24 -0.56
N LYS A 149 11.99 2.13 -1.56
CA LYS A 149 11.56 1.81 -2.92
C LYS A 149 12.52 0.85 -3.64
N LEU A 150 11.97 -0.25 -4.14
CA LEU A 150 12.68 -1.29 -4.89
C LEU A 150 12.16 -1.38 -6.33
N GLY A 151 12.91 -2.10 -7.18
CA GLY A 151 12.47 -2.44 -8.53
C GLY A 151 11.81 -1.29 -9.31
N LYS A 152 10.62 -1.54 -9.86
CA LYS A 152 9.84 -0.52 -10.60
C LYS A 152 9.07 0.44 -9.70
N ASP A 153 9.04 0.23 -8.38
CA ASP A 153 8.47 1.21 -7.45
C ASP A 153 9.23 2.55 -7.56
N LYS A 154 10.52 2.50 -7.90
CA LYS A 154 11.38 3.67 -8.13
C LYS A 154 10.85 4.66 -9.15
N SER A 155 10.16 4.20 -10.21
CA SER A 155 9.74 5.07 -11.31
C SER A 155 8.52 5.91 -10.96
N TYR A 156 7.58 5.38 -10.18
CA TYR A 156 6.35 6.10 -9.83
C TYR A 156 6.32 6.63 -8.39
N PHE A 157 7.24 6.19 -7.52
CA PHE A 157 7.22 6.53 -6.09
C PHE A 157 7.10 8.04 -5.85
N THR A 158 7.96 8.84 -6.47
CA THR A 158 8.05 10.28 -6.18
C THR A 158 6.72 10.98 -6.46
N ASP A 159 6.15 10.77 -7.64
CA ASP A 159 4.90 11.43 -8.03
C ASP A 159 3.71 10.88 -7.23
N LEU A 160 3.60 9.56 -7.06
CA LEU A 160 2.49 8.96 -6.31
C LEU A 160 2.51 9.36 -4.84
N TYR A 161 3.69 9.33 -4.22
CA TYR A 161 3.87 9.69 -2.82
C TYR A 161 3.60 11.19 -2.61
N ALA A 162 4.12 12.06 -3.48
CA ALA A 162 3.83 13.49 -3.44
C ALA A 162 2.33 13.77 -3.60
N TYR A 163 1.66 13.07 -4.53
CA TYR A 163 0.22 13.19 -4.73
C TYR A 163 -0.57 12.83 -3.45
N MET A 164 -0.25 11.73 -2.79
CA MET A 164 -0.87 11.35 -1.52
C MET A 164 -0.53 12.31 -0.36
N CYS A 165 0.69 12.84 -0.31
CA CYS A 165 1.11 13.82 0.70
C CYS A 165 0.31 15.13 0.65
N ASN A 166 -0.21 15.52 -0.52
CA ASN A 166 -1.09 16.68 -0.62
C ASN A 166 -2.35 16.56 0.25
N TYR A 167 -2.82 15.33 0.50
CA TYR A 167 -4.00 15.06 1.31
C TYR A 167 -3.68 14.78 2.79
N ALA A 168 -2.47 14.30 3.10
CA ALA A 168 -2.06 13.95 4.45
C ALA A 168 -1.62 15.14 5.32
N HIS A 169 -1.29 16.27 4.70
CA HIS A 169 -0.86 17.49 5.39
C HIS A 169 -1.88 18.60 5.17
N CYS A 170 -1.88 19.61 6.06
CA CYS A 170 -2.64 20.83 5.84
C CYS A 170 -2.04 21.60 4.66
N ASN A 171 -2.45 21.25 3.45
CA ASN A 171 -1.94 21.79 2.20
C ASN A 171 -3.04 22.57 1.49
N PHE A 172 -2.79 23.85 1.22
CA PHE A 172 -3.76 24.70 0.54
C PHE A 172 -3.96 24.34 -0.93
N SER A 173 -3.07 23.54 -1.53
CA SER A 173 -3.16 23.12 -2.94
C SER A 173 -4.40 22.26 -3.24
N ILE A 174 -4.99 21.61 -2.24
CA ILE A 174 -6.19 20.78 -2.39
C ILE A 174 -7.49 21.54 -2.08
N LEU A 175 -7.45 22.86 -1.93
CA LEU A 175 -8.63 23.72 -1.64
C LEU A 175 -9.82 23.40 -2.57
N ALA A 176 -9.54 23.17 -3.86
CA ALA A 176 -10.57 22.87 -4.85
C ALA A 176 -11.39 21.61 -4.52
N CYS A 177 -10.91 20.72 -3.66
CA CYS A 177 -11.65 19.55 -3.20
C CYS A 177 -12.75 19.90 -2.19
N TYR A 178 -12.66 21.07 -1.55
CA TYR A 178 -13.57 21.51 -0.48
C TYR A 178 -14.42 22.72 -0.87
N ILE A 179 -14.34 23.17 -2.13
CA ILE A 179 -15.10 24.31 -2.65
C ILE A 179 -16.12 23.83 -3.70
N ASP A 180 -17.39 24.22 -3.57
CA ASP A 180 -18.46 23.92 -4.53
C ASP A 180 -18.40 24.81 -5.79
N GLU A 181 -19.33 24.61 -6.74
CA GLU A 181 -19.43 25.44 -7.95
C GLU A 181 -19.71 26.93 -7.70
N HIS A 182 -20.13 27.31 -6.48
CA HIS A 182 -20.43 28.68 -6.09
C HIS A 182 -19.28 29.35 -5.32
N GLY A 183 -18.17 28.64 -5.08
CA GLY A 183 -17.04 29.17 -4.33
C GLY A 183 -17.17 29.02 -2.81
N ALA A 184 -18.19 28.32 -2.30
CA ALA A 184 -18.40 28.10 -0.88
C ALA A 184 -17.78 26.80 -0.39
N PHE A 185 -17.39 26.75 0.89
CA PHE A 185 -16.90 25.52 1.50
C PHE A 185 -18.00 24.48 1.63
N THR A 186 -17.68 23.23 1.30
CA THR A 186 -18.62 22.11 1.35
C THR A 186 -17.96 20.83 1.85
N CYS A 187 -18.73 20.02 2.57
CA CYS A 187 -18.36 18.66 2.99
C CYS A 187 -18.99 17.58 2.10
N SER A 188 -19.74 17.97 1.06
CA SER A 188 -20.49 17.04 0.19
C SER A 188 -19.86 16.82 -1.17
N LYS A 189 -18.74 17.51 -1.46
CA LYS A 189 -18.06 17.39 -2.74
C LYS A 189 -17.29 16.08 -2.81
N GLU A 190 -17.57 15.29 -3.83
CA GLU A 190 -16.80 14.09 -4.16
C GLU A 190 -15.83 14.42 -5.30
N THR A 191 -14.52 14.22 -5.07
CA THR A 191 -13.50 14.42 -6.11
C THR A 191 -12.82 13.12 -6.50
N ASN A 192 -12.58 12.93 -7.81
CA ASN A 192 -11.72 11.86 -8.30
C ASN A 192 -12.13 10.43 -7.88
N ALA A 193 -13.44 10.19 -7.69
CA ALA A 193 -14.01 8.95 -7.16
C ALA A 193 -13.46 7.65 -7.77
N LEU A 194 -13.34 7.60 -9.10
CA LEU A 194 -12.78 6.44 -9.81
C LEU A 194 -11.26 6.34 -9.63
N LEU A 195 -10.55 7.47 -9.75
CA LEU A 195 -9.09 7.50 -9.61
C LEU A 195 -8.68 6.98 -8.23
N VAL A 196 -9.27 7.51 -7.16
CA VAL A 196 -8.96 7.09 -5.78
C VAL A 196 -9.17 5.58 -5.61
N ARG A 197 -10.26 5.03 -6.12
CA ARG A 197 -10.51 3.57 -6.11
C ARG A 197 -9.47 2.78 -6.89
N VAL A 198 -9.03 3.26 -8.05
CA VAL A 198 -7.97 2.62 -8.84
C VAL A 198 -6.63 2.67 -8.11
N LEU A 199 -6.31 3.77 -7.40
CA LEU A 199 -5.11 3.86 -6.58
C LEU A 199 -5.17 2.89 -5.38
N VAL A 200 -6.34 2.74 -4.74
CA VAL A 200 -6.58 1.74 -3.69
C VAL A 200 -6.33 0.32 -4.21
N LEU A 201 -6.89 -0.02 -5.37
CA LEU A 201 -6.65 -1.31 -6.00
C LEU A 201 -5.17 -1.52 -6.33
N PHE A 202 -4.51 -0.51 -6.89
CA PHE A 202 -3.09 -0.60 -7.23
C PHE A 202 -2.21 -0.94 -6.01
N VAL A 203 -2.36 -0.20 -4.91
CA VAL A 203 -1.56 -0.41 -3.70
C VAL A 203 -1.92 -1.72 -3.02
N TYR A 204 -3.20 -2.01 -2.83
CA TYR A 204 -3.61 -3.22 -2.12
C TYR A 204 -3.30 -4.49 -2.91
N THR A 205 -3.41 -4.47 -4.24
CA THR A 205 -2.98 -5.59 -5.09
C THR A 205 -1.51 -5.89 -4.89
N LYS A 206 -0.64 -4.88 -4.86
CA LYS A 206 0.80 -5.05 -4.61
C LYS A 206 1.10 -5.63 -3.23
N ILE A 207 0.38 -5.20 -2.19
CA ILE A 207 0.51 -5.79 -0.84
C ILE A 207 0.06 -7.24 -0.83
N PHE A 208 -1.06 -7.53 -1.47
CA PHE A 208 -1.60 -8.88 -1.55
C PHE A 208 -0.67 -9.81 -2.33
N GLU A 209 -0.08 -9.33 -3.43
CA GLU A 209 0.97 -10.05 -4.17
C GLU A 209 2.20 -10.31 -3.30
N ASN A 210 2.68 -9.28 -2.58
CA ASN A 210 3.89 -9.38 -1.76
C ASN A 210 3.78 -10.32 -0.56
N VAL A 211 2.58 -10.55 -0.02
CA VAL A 211 2.41 -11.30 1.24
C VAL A 211 1.57 -12.57 1.08
N VAL A 212 0.57 -12.57 0.20
CA VAL A 212 -0.35 -13.71 0.05
C VAL A 212 0.04 -14.58 -1.14
N ILE A 213 0.48 -13.97 -2.24
CA ILE A 213 0.85 -14.71 -3.45
C ILE A 213 2.35 -15.00 -3.41
N VAL A 214 2.79 -15.79 -2.44
CA VAL A 214 4.20 -16.20 -2.29
C VAL A 214 4.25 -17.72 -2.29
N GLU A 215 5.24 -18.29 -2.99
CA GLU A 215 5.42 -19.73 -3.07
C GLU A 215 5.75 -20.30 -1.68
N GLY A 216 4.99 -21.31 -1.25
CA GLY A 216 5.12 -21.90 0.08
C GLY A 216 4.20 -21.31 1.16
N GLU A 217 3.33 -20.36 0.82
CA GLU A 217 2.29 -19.88 1.76
C GLU A 217 1.24 -20.97 2.05
N ASP A 218 0.86 -21.09 3.33
CA ASP A 218 -0.03 -22.13 3.83
C ASP A 218 -1.51 -21.79 3.59
N PHE A 219 -1.96 -21.92 2.34
CA PHE A 219 -3.38 -21.80 2.02
C PHE A 219 -4.20 -22.92 2.69
N LEU A 220 -5.41 -22.56 3.14
CA LEU A 220 -6.35 -23.51 3.74
C LEU A 220 -6.63 -24.72 2.83
N ASP A 221 -6.77 -24.46 1.53
CA ASP A 221 -6.95 -25.45 0.49
C ASP A 221 -6.53 -24.90 -0.88
N GLU A 222 -6.27 -25.81 -1.83
CA GLU A 222 -5.87 -25.51 -3.22
C GLU A 222 -6.90 -24.62 -3.95
N ARG A 223 -8.18 -24.72 -3.57
CA ARG A 223 -9.23 -23.89 -4.18
C ARG A 223 -9.07 -22.42 -3.76
N THR A 224 -8.82 -22.18 -2.48
CA THR A 224 -8.61 -20.85 -1.91
C THR A 224 -7.39 -20.19 -2.53
N GLU A 225 -6.30 -20.94 -2.67
CA GLU A 225 -5.11 -20.52 -3.41
C GLU A 225 -5.48 -20.07 -4.83
N LYS A 226 -6.11 -20.93 -5.63
CA LYS A 226 -6.53 -20.61 -7.01
C LYS A 226 -7.43 -19.38 -7.09
N GLU A 227 -8.34 -19.20 -6.14
CA GLU A 227 -9.25 -18.05 -6.07
C GLU A 227 -8.50 -16.74 -5.75
N CYS A 228 -7.46 -16.79 -4.92
CA CYS A 228 -6.57 -15.66 -4.60
C CYS A 228 -5.70 -15.27 -5.80
N TYR A 229 -5.04 -16.24 -6.45
CA TYR A 229 -4.27 -15.99 -7.68
C TYR A 229 -5.15 -15.41 -8.80
N LYS A 230 -6.36 -15.95 -8.98
CA LYS A 230 -7.33 -15.41 -9.95
C LYS A 230 -7.76 -13.98 -9.60
N LEU A 231 -8.04 -13.70 -8.33
CA LEU A 231 -8.41 -12.35 -7.89
C LEU A 231 -7.31 -11.33 -8.23
N VAL A 232 -6.06 -11.66 -7.93
CA VAL A 232 -4.90 -10.83 -8.27
C VAL A 232 -4.81 -10.60 -9.79
N LYS A 233 -4.87 -11.68 -10.59
CA LYS A 233 -4.85 -11.56 -12.05
C LYS A 233 -5.96 -10.64 -12.59
N ASP A 234 -7.20 -10.86 -12.16
CA ASP A 234 -8.36 -10.09 -12.61
C ASP A 234 -8.24 -8.60 -12.22
N ALA A 235 -7.85 -8.32 -10.98
CA ALA A 235 -7.70 -6.97 -10.45
C ALA A 235 -6.52 -6.22 -11.08
N THR A 236 -5.38 -6.90 -11.27
CA THR A 236 -4.21 -6.35 -11.97
C THR A 236 -4.56 -5.99 -13.41
N LEU A 237 -5.26 -6.85 -14.14
CA LEU A 237 -5.71 -6.56 -15.50
C LEU A 237 -6.65 -5.37 -15.57
N PHE A 238 -7.62 -5.29 -14.66
CA PHE A 238 -8.53 -4.15 -14.57
C PHE A 238 -7.75 -2.85 -14.29
N THR A 239 -6.89 -2.87 -13.27
CA THR A 239 -6.07 -1.72 -12.85
C THR A 239 -5.15 -1.26 -13.97
N TYR A 240 -4.53 -2.20 -14.71
CA TYR A 240 -3.70 -1.91 -15.87
C TYR A 240 -4.45 -1.09 -16.93
N LYS A 241 -5.67 -1.49 -17.27
CA LYS A 241 -6.52 -0.77 -18.24
C LYS A 241 -6.90 0.63 -17.76
N GLN A 242 -7.21 0.78 -16.47
CA GLN A 242 -7.54 2.09 -15.91
C GLN A 242 -6.33 3.04 -15.87
N LEU A 243 -5.16 2.53 -15.48
CA LEU A 243 -3.93 3.32 -15.50
C LEU A 243 -3.53 3.70 -16.94
N GLU A 244 -3.77 2.83 -17.92
CA GLU A 244 -3.60 3.19 -19.33
C GLU A 244 -4.51 4.33 -19.76
N TYR A 245 -5.78 4.26 -19.39
CA TYR A 245 -6.74 5.33 -19.65
C TYR A 245 -6.25 6.66 -19.04
N PHE A 246 -5.89 6.66 -17.74
CA PHE A 246 -5.41 7.87 -17.06
C PHE A 246 -4.10 8.41 -17.63
N SER A 247 -3.18 7.55 -18.09
CA SER A 247 -1.92 7.97 -18.71
C SER A 247 -2.10 8.76 -20.02
N LYS A 248 -3.28 8.68 -20.63
CA LYS A 248 -3.64 9.38 -21.87
C LYS A 248 -4.53 10.59 -21.61
N TYR A 249 -5.11 10.72 -20.42
CA TYR A 249 -6.06 11.76 -20.07
C TYR A 249 -5.39 13.12 -19.84
N ASN A 250 -5.98 14.20 -20.37
CA ASN A 250 -5.62 15.58 -20.08
C ASN A 250 -6.78 16.22 -19.32
N SER A 251 -6.45 16.90 -18.22
CA SER A 251 -7.38 17.78 -17.52
C SER A 251 -7.08 19.24 -17.84
N ASP A 252 -8.02 20.14 -17.55
CA ASP A 252 -7.86 21.59 -17.80
C ASP A 252 -6.92 22.29 -16.79
N VAL A 253 -6.09 21.52 -16.08
CA VAL A 253 -5.04 22.01 -15.18
C VAL A 253 -3.76 22.37 -15.95
N ASN A 254 -2.78 22.93 -15.25
CA ASN A 254 -1.47 23.26 -15.82
C ASN A 254 -0.81 22.06 -16.53
N GLU A 255 -0.19 22.31 -17.69
CA GLU A 255 0.49 21.32 -18.52
C GLU A 255 1.56 20.50 -17.78
N GLU A 256 2.32 21.12 -16.87
CA GLU A 256 3.34 20.47 -16.07
C GLU A 256 2.73 19.42 -15.14
N LEU A 257 1.62 19.75 -14.45
CA LEU A 257 0.90 18.81 -13.61
C LEU A 257 0.33 17.65 -14.43
N ASN A 258 -0.28 17.94 -15.58
CA ASN A 258 -0.77 16.90 -16.51
C ASN A 258 0.38 15.97 -16.93
N LYS A 259 1.57 16.51 -17.24
CA LYS A 259 2.74 15.72 -17.60
C LYS A 259 3.19 14.79 -16.48
N HIS A 260 3.30 15.29 -15.25
CA HIS A 260 3.66 14.48 -14.08
C HIS A 260 2.64 13.38 -13.81
N MET A 261 1.34 13.71 -13.81
CA MET A 261 0.27 12.72 -13.60
C MET A 261 0.29 11.62 -14.66
N LYS A 262 0.43 11.97 -15.93
CA LYS A 262 0.51 10.99 -17.03
C LYS A 262 1.71 10.06 -16.88
N ASN A 263 2.88 10.61 -16.55
CA ASN A 263 4.09 9.82 -16.33
C ASN A 263 3.92 8.88 -15.14
N MET A 264 3.40 9.39 -14.01
CA MET A 264 3.06 8.58 -12.84
C MET A 264 2.17 7.39 -13.22
N PHE A 265 1.05 7.61 -13.92
CA PHE A 265 0.15 6.53 -14.32
C PHE A 265 0.79 5.54 -15.30
N LYS A 266 1.60 6.03 -16.24
CA LYS A 266 2.37 5.19 -17.16
C LYS A 266 3.35 4.29 -16.41
N ASP A 267 4.06 4.84 -15.43
CA ASP A 267 5.07 4.13 -14.64
C ASP A 267 4.42 3.14 -13.67
N MET A 268 3.33 3.53 -13.02
CA MET A 268 2.49 2.60 -12.25
C MET A 268 1.99 1.45 -13.12
N LYS A 269 1.48 1.73 -14.32
CA LYS A 269 1.03 0.70 -15.25
C LYS A 269 2.14 -0.28 -15.60
N ASN A 270 3.33 0.25 -15.93
CA ASN A 270 4.50 -0.57 -16.28
C ASN A 270 5.02 -1.38 -15.08
N SER A 271 4.82 -0.88 -13.86
CA SER A 271 5.16 -1.59 -12.62
C SER A 271 4.29 -2.83 -12.37
N LEU A 272 3.05 -2.87 -12.88
CA LEU A 272 2.19 -4.06 -12.75
C LEU A 272 2.72 -5.28 -13.51
N LYS A 273 3.63 -5.08 -14.47
CA LYS A 273 4.36 -6.14 -15.20
C LYS A 273 5.57 -6.67 -14.42
N GLU A 274 5.93 -6.05 -13.29
CA GLU A 274 6.94 -6.60 -12.37
C GLU A 274 6.34 -7.78 -11.62
N GLU A 275 7.12 -8.85 -11.49
CA GLU A 275 6.79 -9.97 -10.61
C GLU A 275 7.11 -9.55 -9.18
N VAL A 276 6.05 -9.44 -8.38
CA VAL A 276 6.10 -9.26 -6.93
C VAL A 276 5.41 -10.49 -6.35
N GLY A 277 6.08 -11.20 -5.44
CA GLY A 277 5.69 -12.55 -5.08
C GLY A 277 5.76 -13.52 -6.28
N SER A 278 4.93 -14.55 -6.25
CA SER A 278 4.89 -15.67 -7.21
C SER A 278 3.80 -15.54 -8.28
N ALA A 279 3.21 -14.34 -8.44
CA ALA A 279 2.18 -14.10 -9.43
C ALA A 279 2.75 -13.98 -10.86
N ASN A 280 2.55 -14.98 -11.71
CA ASN A 280 2.94 -14.92 -13.13
C ASN A 280 2.23 -13.75 -13.86
N LYS A 281 2.99 -12.89 -14.55
CA LYS A 281 2.50 -11.67 -15.23
C LYS A 281 2.39 -11.78 -16.76
N ASP A 282 2.51 -12.97 -17.33
CA ASP A 282 2.52 -13.17 -18.79
C ASP A 282 1.23 -12.66 -19.46
N PHE A 283 0.10 -12.69 -18.74
CA PHE A 283 -1.18 -12.15 -19.20
C PHE A 283 -1.17 -10.63 -19.49
N LEU A 284 -0.11 -9.91 -19.07
CA LEU A 284 0.11 -8.49 -19.41
C LEU A 284 1.19 -8.28 -20.49
N LYS A 285 1.94 -9.32 -20.88
CA LYS A 285 2.96 -9.24 -21.95
C LYS A 285 2.32 -9.27 -23.34
N GLU A 286 1.13 -9.86 -23.44
CA GLU A 286 0.33 -9.96 -24.67
C GLU A 286 -0.56 -8.72 -24.96
N MET A 287 -0.48 -7.68 -24.10
CA MET A 287 -1.22 -6.42 -24.20
C MET A 287 -0.30 -5.21 -24.38
#